data_AF-A0A3D1CX31-F1
#
_entry.id   AF-A0A3D1CX31-F1
#
_cell.length_a   1.000
_cell.length_b   1.000
_cell.length_c   1.000
_cell.angle_alpha   90.00
_cell.angle_beta   90.00
_cell.angle_gamma   90.00
#
_symmetry.space_group_name_H-M   'P 1'
#
loop_
_entity.id
_entity.type
_entity.pdbx_description
1 polymer ?
#
loop_
_entity_poly.entity_id
_entity_poly.type
_entity_poly.pdbx_seq_one_letter_code
_entity_poly.pdbx_strand_id
1 'polypeptide(L)' 'MVPVCVSSSHIAFGSIRMEPVFMILGQSAATAASMAIDRREAVQDIDYVLLKEKLLSKKQILEIE' A
#
# COMPACT_ATOMS: atom_id res chain seq x y z
N MET A 1 -16.10 9.54 -16.16
CA MET A 1 -16.91 8.32 -16.31
C MET A 1 -16.63 7.41 -15.13
N VAL A 2 -17.67 6.97 -14.41
CA VAL A 2 -17.55 5.83 -13.49
C VAL A 2 -18.20 4.65 -14.23
N PRO A 3 -17.53 3.51 -14.41
CA PRO A 3 -18.04 2.41 -15.24
C PRO A 3 -19.35 1.83 -14.71
N VAL A 4 -19.64 1.99 -13.42
CA VAL A 4 -20.88 1.57 -12.75
C VAL A 4 -21.22 2.55 -11.63
N CYS A 5 -22.47 3.00 -11.54
CA CYS A 5 -22.95 3.80 -10.40
C CYS A 5 -23.13 2.90 -9.16
N VAL A 6 -22.35 3.15 -8.11
CA VAL A 6 -22.48 2.43 -6.84
C VAL A 6 -23.65 3.02 -6.05
N SER A 7 -24.64 2.20 -5.68
CA SER A 7 -25.67 2.57 -4.69
C SER A 7 -25.11 2.36 -3.28
N SER A 8 -24.81 3.44 -2.58
CA SER A 8 -24.30 3.41 -1.21
C SER A 8 -24.82 4.60 -0.40
N SER A 9 -24.83 4.47 0.93
CA SER A 9 -25.12 5.61 1.81
C SER A 9 -23.97 6.62 1.77
N HIS A 10 -24.24 7.85 2.20
CA HIS A 10 -23.23 8.90 2.24
C HIS A 10 -21.99 8.52 3.09
N ILE A 11 -22.20 7.79 4.19
CA ILE A 11 -21.13 7.28 5.05
C ILE A 11 -20.34 6.17 4.34
N ALA A 12 -21.02 5.24 3.67
CA ALA A 12 -20.37 4.14 2.97
C ALA A 12 -19.51 4.62 1.79
N PHE A 13 -19.92 5.69 1.09
CA PHE A 13 -19.13 6.27 0.01
C PHE A 13 -17.74 6.74 0.46
N GLY A 14 -17.66 7.34 1.66
CA GLY A 14 -16.38 7.72 2.26
C GLY A 14 -15.47 6.51 2.49
N SER A 15 -16.02 5.42 3.03
CA SER A 15 -15.28 4.19 3.29
C SER A 15 -14.73 3.54 2.02
N ILE A 16 -15.52 3.48 0.94
CA ILE A 16 -15.11 2.88 -0.34
C ILE A 16 -13.91 3.62 -0.94
N ARG A 17 -13.82 4.95 -0.78
CA ARG A 17 -12.67 5.71 -1.28
C ARG A 17 -11.39 5.47 -0.48
N MET A 18 -11.50 5.03 0.77
CA MET A 18 -10.36 4.72 1.63
C MET A 18 -9.86 3.28 1.45
N GLU A 19 -10.70 2.37 0.96
CA GLU A 19 -10.34 0.97 0.77
C GLU A 19 -9.07 0.78 -0.08
N PRO A 20 -8.91 1.41 -1.27
CA PRO A 20 -7.68 1.28 -2.05
C PRO A 20 -6.45 1.83 -1.33
N VAL A 21 -6.61 2.89 -0.53
CA VAL A 21 -5.53 3.49 0.26
C VAL A 21 -5.06 2.51 1.33
N PHE A 22 -5.99 1.89 2.05
CA PHE A 22 -5.66 0.89 3.07
C PHE A 22 -5.07 -0.39 2.48
N MET A 23 -5.56 -0.83 1.31
CA MET A 23 -5.01 -1.98 0.61
C MET A 23 -3.55 -1.77 0.22
N ILE A 24 -3.22 -0.60 -0.36
CA ILE A 24 -1.85 -0.26 -0.75
C ILE A 24 -0.96 -0.11 0.48
N LEU A 25 -1.42 0.63 1.49
CA LEU A 25 -0.68 0.81 2.75
C LEU A 25 -0.37 -0.53 3.42
N GLY A 26 -1.36 -1.44 3.47
CA GLY A 26 -1.20 -2.76 4.04
C GLY A 26 -0.17 -3.61 3.28
N GLN A 27 -0.20 -3.57 1.95
CA GLN A 27 0.79 -4.28 1.13
C GLN A 27 2.22 -3.74 1.34
N SER A 28 2.39 -2.41 1.41
CA SER A 28 3.70 -1.82 1.69
C SER A 28 4.21 -2.19 3.09
N ALA A 29 3.36 -2.09 4.11
CA ALA A 29 3.69 -2.45 5.48
C ALA A 29 4.07 -3.93 5.62
N ALA A 30 3.28 -4.83 5.01
CA ALA A 30 3.57 -6.27 5.02
C ALA A 30 4.89 -6.60 4.30
N THR A 31 5.20 -5.89 3.21
CA THR A 31 6.48 -6.07 2.50
C THR A 31 7.66 -5.67 3.37
N ALA A 32 7.58 -4.51 4.05
CA ALA A 32 8.62 -4.08 4.98
C ALA A 32 8.78 -5.04 6.17
N ALA A 33 7.67 -5.48 6.76
CA ALA A 33 7.67 -6.43 7.88
C ALA A 33 8.28 -7.79 7.47
N SER A 34 7.91 -8.32 6.30
CA SER A 34 8.48 -9.57 5.79
C SER A 34 9.99 -9.46 5.61
N MET A 35 10.48 -8.35 5.05
CA MET A 35 11.93 -8.14 4.89
C MET A 35 12.65 -8.02 6.23
N ALA A 36 12.04 -7.40 7.23
CA ALA A 36 12.60 -7.28 8.58
C ALA A 36 12.72 -8.64 9.26
N ILE A 37 11.72 -9.51 9.10
CA ILE A 37 11.75 -10.88 9.60
C ILE A 37 12.88 -11.68 8.93
N ASP A 38 12.97 -11.61 7.59
CA ASP A 38 13.98 -12.36 6.82
C ASP A 38 15.41 -11.94 7.20
N ARG A 39 15.62 -10.66 7.49
CA ARG A 39 16.93 -10.09 7.84
C ARG A 39 17.24 -10.08 9.34
N ARG A 40 16.25 -10.36 10.18
CA ARG A 40 16.33 -10.23 11.65
C ARG A 40 16.75 -8.83 12.10
N GLU A 41 16.23 -7.82 11.41
CA GLU A 41 16.46 -6.40 11.71
C GLU A 41 15.15 -5.78 12.24
N ALA A 42 15.22 -4.64 12.94
CA ALA A 42 14.00 -3.92 13.25
C ALA A 42 13.39 -3.34 11.97
N VAL A 43 12.06 -3.20 11.93
CA VAL A 43 11.36 -2.62 10.76
C VAL A 43 11.82 -1.20 10.39
N GLN A 44 12.43 -0.51 11.36
CA GLN A 44 12.95 0.85 11.24
C GLN A 44 14.33 0.87 10.55
N ASP A 45 15.07 -0.23 10.65
CA ASP A 45 16.45 -0.38 10.16
C ASP A 45 16.50 -0.93 8.73
N ILE A 46 15.34 -1.21 8.14
CA ILE A 46 15.21 -1.67 6.76
C ILE A 46 15.74 -0.61 5.80
N ASP A 47 16.68 -1.02 4.94
CA ASP A 47 17.16 -0.17 3.86
C ASP A 47 16.00 0.19 2.89
N TYR A 48 15.72 1.49 2.81
CA TYR A 48 14.69 2.04 1.95
C TYR A 48 14.96 1.77 0.46
N VAL A 49 16.22 1.72 0.02
CA VAL A 49 16.55 1.44 -1.39
C VAL A 49 16.02 0.06 -1.78
N LEU A 50 16.28 -0.94 -0.94
CA LEU A 50 15.85 -2.32 -1.16
C LEU A 50 14.33 -2.46 -1.03
N LEU A 51 13.70 -1.72 -0.10
CA LEU A 51 12.25 -1.66 0.00
C LEU A 51 11.64 -1.03 -1.25
N LYS A 52 12.16 0.11 -1.72
CA LYS A 52 11.72 0.83 -2.92
C LYS A 52 11.79 -0.07 -4.15
N GLU A 53 12.91 -0.75 -4.37
CA GLU A 53 13.06 -1.72 -5.46
C GLU A 53 11.99 -2.82 -5.41
N LYS A 54 11.72 -3.36 -4.22
CA LYS A 54 10.73 -4.42 -4.05
C LYS A 54 9.30 -3.91 -4.30
N LEU A 55 8.94 -2.72 -3.85
CA LEU A 55 7.62 -2.11 -4.13
C LEU A 55 7.46 -1.76 -5.62
N LEU A 56 8.50 -1.23 -6.27
CA LEU A 56 8.50 -0.97 -7.71
C LEU A 56 8.37 -2.26 -8.53
N SER A 57 9.00 -3.37 -8.09
CA SER A 57 8.83 -4.69 -8.74
C SER A 57 7.37 -5.18 -8.72
N LYS A 58 6.58 -4.72 -7.73
CA LYS A 58 5.14 -4.98 -7.60
C LYS A 58 4.28 -3.93 -8.30
N LYS A 59 4.89 -3.03 -9.08
CA LYS A 59 4.25 -1.94 -9.82
C LYS A 59 3.52 -0.93 -8.92
N GLN A 60 3.99 -0.75 -7.68
CA GLN A 60 3.46 0.29 -6.82
C GLN A 60 3.96 1.67 -7.27
N ILE A 61 3.08 2.67 -7.22
CA ILE A 61 3.41 4.08 -7.51
C ILE A 61 3.90 4.71 -6.20
N LEU A 62 5.13 5.26 -6.22
CA LEU A 62 5.77 5.86 -5.04
C LEU A 62 5.95 7.38 -5.15
N GLU A 63 5.89 7.90 -6.37
CA GLU A 63 6.01 9.33 -6.70
C GLU A 63 4.88 9.67 -7.69
N ILE A 64 4.30 10.86 -7.56
CA ILE A 64 3.27 11.37 -8.47
C ILE A 64 3.91 12.53 -9.22
N GLU A 65 3.95 12.49 -10.55
CA GLU A 65 4.31 13.63 -11.41
C GLU A 65 3.25 14.73 -11.39
#